data_AF-A0A225V1K4-F1
#
_entry.id   AF-A0A225V1K4-F1
#
_cell.length_a   1.000
_cell.length_b   1.000
_cell.length_c   1.000
_cell.angle_alpha   90.00
_cell.angle_beta   90.00
_cell.angle_gamma   90.00
#
_symmetry.space_group_name_H-M   'P 1'
#
loop_
_entity.id
_entity.type
_entity.pdbx_description
1 polymer ?
#
loop_
_entity_poly.entity_id
_entity_poly.type
_entity_poly.pdbx_seq_one_letter_code
_entity_poly.pdbx_strand_id
1 'polypeptide(L)'
;MKLLLEPTEKLHGEKQPIPAPELVRDYHRAMGGVDVHDQLRMQRYSVQQCYNTRKYYKTLFLGLFDMALVNAFIVFRLYKNLHDNRPNAKKRPAMHYAFFETLMVQLLAVDATEIYEAFEVSYVGWDNLTILFI
;
A
#
# COMPACT_ATOMS: atom_id res chain seq x y z
N MET A 1 -10.53 1.42 -15.24
CA MET A 1 -11.94 0.98 -15.29
C MET A 1 -12.79 2.07 -14.68
N LYS A 2 -13.56 2.79 -15.51
CA LYS A 2 -14.39 3.96 -15.12
C LYS A 2 -15.83 3.73 -15.56
N LEU A 3 -16.34 2.53 -15.33
CA LEU A 3 -17.69 2.13 -15.69
C LEU A 3 -18.38 1.64 -14.42
N LEU A 4 -19.61 2.12 -14.20
CA LEU A 4 -20.52 1.85 -13.06
C LEU A 4 -20.47 2.88 -11.90
N LEU A 5 -20.61 4.17 -12.20
CA LEU A 5 -20.98 5.17 -11.18
C LEU A 5 -22.46 5.56 -11.23
N GLU A 6 -23.21 5.03 -12.20
CA GLU A 6 -24.66 5.18 -12.32
C GLU A 6 -25.21 3.77 -12.50
N PRO A 7 -26.19 3.29 -11.71
CA PRO A 7 -26.88 2.06 -12.03
C PRO A 7 -27.59 2.29 -13.36
N THR A 8 -27.09 1.65 -14.42
CA THR A 8 -27.74 1.73 -15.74
C THR A 8 -28.51 0.45 -15.99
N GLU A 9 -29.83 0.53 -16.06
CA GLU A 9 -30.65 -0.57 -16.57
C GLU A 9 -30.70 -0.50 -18.09
N LYS A 10 -30.66 -1.68 -18.73
CA LYS A 10 -30.88 -1.80 -20.18
C LYS A 10 -32.38 -1.91 -20.43
N LEU A 11 -33.03 -0.78 -20.65
CA LEU A 11 -34.41 -0.75 -21.16
C LEU A 11 -34.35 -0.61 -22.68
N HIS A 12 -34.91 -1.58 -23.39
CA HIS A 12 -34.98 -1.57 -24.87
C HIS A 12 -33.61 -1.43 -25.57
N GLY A 13 -32.55 -1.99 -24.99
CA GLY A 13 -31.20 -1.98 -25.58
C GLY A 13 -30.36 -0.72 -25.32
N GLU A 14 -30.96 0.35 -24.77
CA GLU A 14 -30.24 1.56 -24.36
C GLU A 14 -29.94 1.55 -22.85
N LYS A 15 -28.76 2.07 -22.47
CA LYS A 15 -28.37 2.24 -21.06
C LYS A 15 -28.95 3.55 -20.54
N GLN A 16 -29.96 3.46 -19.67
CA GLN A 16 -30.51 4.65 -19.01
C GLN A 16 -29.97 4.79 -17.59
N PRO A 17 -29.57 5.99 -17.15
CA PRO A 17 -29.16 6.23 -15.76
C PRO A 17 -30.39 6.13 -14.84
N ILE A 18 -30.35 5.21 -13.89
CA ILE A 18 -31.36 5.09 -12.85
C ILE A 18 -30.97 6.02 -11.70
N PRO A 19 -31.89 6.88 -11.22
CA PRO A 19 -31.63 7.67 -10.03
C PRO A 19 -31.47 6.75 -8.81
N ALA A 20 -30.21 6.52 -8.41
CA ALA A 20 -29.91 5.83 -7.16
C ALA A 20 -30.11 6.78 -5.97
N PRO A 21 -30.64 6.29 -4.84
CA PRO A 21 -30.62 7.03 -3.59
C PRO A 21 -29.18 7.43 -3.24
N GLU A 22 -29.00 8.65 -2.73
CA GLU A 22 -27.69 9.22 -2.41
C GLU A 22 -26.87 8.32 -1.48
N LEU A 23 -27.54 7.67 -0.52
CA LEU A 23 -26.95 6.67 0.38
C LEU A 23 -26.27 5.51 -0.37
N VAL A 24 -26.88 5.00 -1.43
CA VAL A 24 -26.36 3.89 -2.23
C VAL A 24 -25.13 4.32 -3.02
N ARG A 25 -25.10 5.57 -3.49
CA ARG A 25 -23.95 6.15 -4.20
C ARG A 25 -22.76 6.35 -3.26
N ASP A 26 -22.99 6.86 -2.06
CA ASP A 26 -21.94 7.08 -1.07
C ASP A 26 -21.35 5.77 -0.57
N TYR A 27 -22.20 4.76 -0.35
CA TYR A 27 -21.75 3.41 -0.05
C TYR A 27 -20.86 2.85 -1.16
N HIS A 28 -21.31 2.84 -2.42
CA HIS A 28 -20.51 2.33 -3.55
C HIS A 28 -19.20 3.09 -3.76
N ARG A 29 -19.16 4.38 -3.42
CA ARG A 29 -17.93 5.20 -3.52
C ARG A 29 -16.90 4.86 -2.45
N ALA A 30 -17.36 4.58 -1.22
CA ALA A 30 -16.51 4.19 -0.11
C ALA A 30 -16.16 2.68 -0.13
N MET A 31 -17.02 1.87 -0.74
CA MET A 31 -16.83 0.44 -0.94
C MET A 31 -15.66 0.19 -1.91
N GLY A 32 -14.90 -0.88 -1.67
CA GLY A 32 -13.79 -1.28 -2.53
C GLY A 32 -12.42 -0.73 -2.12
N GLY A 33 -12.32 0.05 -1.04
CA GLY A 33 -11.01 0.45 -0.49
C GLY A 33 -10.13 -0.76 -0.12
N VAL A 34 -10.75 -1.80 0.46
CA VAL A 34 -10.09 -3.08 0.78
C VAL A 34 -9.70 -3.84 -0.49
N ASP A 35 -10.62 -3.96 -1.46
CA ASP A 35 -10.35 -4.67 -2.72
C ASP A 35 -9.24 -4.02 -3.53
N VAL A 36 -9.17 -2.68 -3.53
CA VAL A 36 -8.09 -1.93 -4.19
C VAL A 36 -6.76 -2.14 -3.49
N HIS A 37 -6.74 -2.18 -2.16
CA HIS A 37 -5.52 -2.50 -1.39
C HIS A 37 -5.06 -3.93 -1.66
N ASP A 38 -5.98 -4.89 -1.65
CA ASP A 38 -5.67 -6.29 -1.93
C ASP A 38 -5.22 -6.48 -3.38
N GLN A 39 -5.82 -5.77 -4.34
CA GLN A 39 -5.38 -5.76 -5.73
C GLN A 39 -3.98 -5.16 -5.89
N LEU A 40 -3.61 -4.12 -5.13
CA LEU A 40 -2.25 -3.58 -5.11
C LEU A 40 -1.27 -4.56 -4.48
N ARG A 41 -1.67 -5.25 -3.41
CA ARG A 41 -0.88 -6.28 -2.74
C ARG A 41 -0.62 -7.47 -3.64
N MET A 42 -1.65 -7.99 -4.32
CA MET A 42 -1.61 -9.16 -5.20
C MET A 42 -1.06 -8.87 -6.61
N GLN A 43 -0.47 -7.70 -6.84
CA GLN A 43 0.23 -7.40 -8.08
C GLN A 43 1.55 -8.17 -8.19
N ARG A 44 2.17 -8.08 -9.36
CA ARG A 44 3.40 -8.78 -9.81
C ARG A 44 4.64 -8.65 -8.91
N TYR A 45 4.54 -7.91 -7.80
CA TYR A 45 5.62 -7.57 -6.87
C TYR A 45 5.36 -8.03 -5.43
N SER A 46 4.35 -8.88 -5.17
CA SER A 46 4.13 -9.46 -3.83
C SER A 46 5.30 -10.37 -3.44
N VAL A 47 5.95 -10.02 -2.32
CA VAL A 47 7.02 -10.84 -1.74
C VAL A 47 6.45 -12.13 -1.16
N GLN A 48 5.24 -12.08 -0.58
CA GLN A 48 4.53 -13.24 -0.06
C GLN A 48 4.22 -14.27 -1.15
N GLN A 49 3.84 -13.84 -2.36
CA GLN A 49 3.59 -14.75 -3.48
C GLN A 49 4.88 -15.32 -4.08
N CYS A 50 5.97 -14.55 -4.11
CA CYS A 50 7.27 -15.02 -4.60
C CYS A 50 7.94 -16.02 -3.65
N TYR A 51 7.85 -15.82 -2.34
CA TYR A 51 8.51 -16.63 -1.33
C TYR A 51 7.50 -17.51 -0.58
N ASN A 52 7.08 -18.60 -1.21
CA ASN A 52 6.16 -19.53 -0.58
C ASN A 52 6.92 -20.45 0.40
N THR A 53 6.71 -20.23 1.70
CA THR A 53 7.38 -21.00 2.76
C THR A 53 6.43 -21.99 3.43
N ARG A 54 6.94 -23.15 3.85
CA ARG A 54 6.12 -24.17 4.55
C ARG A 54 5.75 -23.79 5.99
N LYS A 55 6.40 -22.79 6.57
CA LYS A 55 6.21 -22.41 7.98
C LYS A 55 5.27 -21.21 8.08
N TYR A 56 4.17 -21.36 8.83
CA TYR A 56 3.09 -20.37 8.89
C TYR A 56 3.57 -18.96 9.31
N TYR A 57 4.47 -18.88 10.29
CA TYR A 57 4.94 -17.59 10.82
C TYR A 57 5.73 -16.78 9.80
N LYS A 58 6.45 -17.44 8.89
CA LYS A 58 7.19 -16.77 7.81
C LYS A 58 6.22 -16.19 6.79
N THR A 59 5.20 -16.94 6.41
CA THR A 59 4.15 -16.45 5.51
C THR A 59 3.36 -15.30 6.14
N LEU A 60 3.06 -15.36 7.44
CA LEU A 60 2.41 -14.27 8.16
C LEU A 60 3.28 -12.99 8.17
N PHE A 61 4.57 -13.13 8.47
CA PHE A 61 5.52 -12.01 8.43
C PHE A 61 5.60 -11.38 7.04
N LEU A 62 5.73 -12.21 5.99
CA LEU A 62 5.79 -11.72 4.61
C LEU A 62 4.49 -11.01 4.20
N GLY A 63 3.33 -11.46 4.69
CA GLY A 63 2.06 -10.78 4.45
C GLY A 63 1.96 -9.41 5.14
N LEU A 64 2.47 -9.30 6.37
CA LEU A 64 2.58 -8.00 7.07
C LEU A 64 3.56 -7.07 6.37
N PHE A 65 4.69 -7.61 5.91
CA PHE A 65 5.68 -6.86 5.15
C PHE A 65 5.11 -6.34 3.82
N ASP A 66 4.41 -7.17 3.05
CA ASP A 66 3.73 -6.76 1.82
C ASP A 66 2.69 -5.64 2.08
N MET A 67 1.93 -5.72 3.20
CA MET A 67 1.01 -4.65 3.59
C MET A 67 1.74 -3.33 3.89
N ALA A 68 2.87 -3.39 4.59
CA ALA A 68 3.69 -2.21 4.87
C ALA A 68 4.24 -1.57 3.58
N LEU A 69 4.69 -2.38 2.62
CA LEU A 69 5.17 -1.90 1.32
C LEU A 69 4.06 -1.19 0.52
N VAL A 70 2.86 -1.75 0.47
CA VAL A 70 1.70 -1.10 -0.17
C VAL A 70 1.35 0.22 0.50
N ASN A 71 1.39 0.28 1.84
CA ASN A 71 1.14 1.51 2.59
C ASN A 71 2.20 2.57 2.28
N ALA A 72 3.49 2.19 2.25
CA ALA A 72 4.58 3.09 1.87
C ALA A 72 4.39 3.63 0.44
N PHE A 73 3.96 2.79 -0.50
CA PHE A 73 3.65 3.21 -1.86
C PHE A 73 2.48 4.20 -1.92
N ILE A 74 1.42 4.01 -1.12
CA ILE A 74 0.28 4.94 -1.04
C ILE A 74 0.76 6.32 -0.55
N VAL A 75 1.57 6.35 0.51
CA VAL A 75 2.16 7.59 1.06
C VAL A 75 3.06 8.26 0.03
N PHE A 76 3.95 7.51 -0.63
CA PHE A 76 4.81 8.02 -1.69
C PHE A 76 4.00 8.64 -2.84
N ARG A 77 2.92 7.96 -3.26
CA ARG A 77 2.02 8.47 -4.31
C ARG A 77 1.33 9.75 -3.87
N LEU A 78 0.87 9.83 -2.62
CA LEU A 78 0.26 11.04 -2.06
C LEU A 78 1.26 12.20 -2.04
N TYR A 79 2.45 11.97 -1.48
CA TYR A 79 3.53 12.96 -1.43
C TYR A 79 3.88 13.47 -2.83
N LYS A 80 4.11 12.55 -3.78
CA LYS A 80 4.40 12.92 -5.16
C LYS A 80 3.27 13.73 -5.79
N ASN A 81 2.01 13.39 -5.55
CA ASN A 81 0.88 14.14 -6.11
C ASN A 81 0.76 15.56 -5.56
N LEU A 82 1.06 15.75 -4.26
CA LEU A 82 1.05 17.04 -3.58
C LEU A 82 2.20 17.94 -4.06
N HIS A 83 3.39 17.38 -4.25
CA HIS A 83 4.59 18.12 -4.64
C HIS A 83 4.80 18.18 -6.18
N ASP A 84 3.96 17.53 -6.98
CA ASP A 84 4.01 17.63 -8.44
C ASP A 84 3.28 18.90 -8.92
N ASN A 85 4.06 19.93 -9.23
CA ASN A 85 3.59 21.22 -9.77
C ASN A 85 3.17 21.15 -11.25
N ARG A 86 3.23 19.97 -11.90
CA ARG A 86 2.79 19.85 -13.30
C ARG A 86 1.26 19.94 -13.41
N PRO A 87 0.75 20.49 -14.53
CA PRO A 87 -0.68 20.47 -14.80
C PRO A 87 -1.21 19.03 -14.86
N ASN A 88 -2.44 18.80 -14.36
CA ASN A 88 -3.05 17.45 -14.25
C ASN A 88 -2.98 16.64 -15.56
N ALA A 89 -3.08 17.28 -16.72
CA ALA A 89 -2.96 16.64 -18.03
C ALA A 89 -1.58 16.01 -18.33
N LYS A 90 -0.53 16.42 -17.60
CA LYS A 90 0.84 15.89 -17.72
C LYS A 90 1.30 15.12 -16.47
N LYS A 91 0.48 15.04 -15.42
CA LYS A 91 0.80 14.25 -14.23
C LYS A 91 0.83 12.77 -14.63
N ARG A 92 1.97 12.13 -14.39
CA ARG A 92 2.13 10.69 -14.62
C ARG A 92 1.97 9.96 -13.30
N PRO A 93 1.11 8.94 -13.20
CA PRO A 93 1.00 8.14 -11.99
C PRO A 93 2.36 7.53 -11.64
N ALA A 94 2.67 7.43 -10.35
CA ALA A 94 3.84 6.70 -9.89
C ALA A 94 3.73 5.24 -10.35
N MET A 95 4.73 4.78 -11.11
CA MET A 95 4.80 3.40 -11.55
C MET A 95 5.17 2.54 -10.35
N HIS A 96 4.36 1.52 -10.08
CA HIS A 96 4.54 0.61 -8.94
C HIS A 96 5.95 -0.01 -8.96
N TYR A 97 6.37 -0.56 -10.10
CA TYR A 97 7.69 -1.19 -10.22
C TYR A 97 8.86 -0.25 -9.88
N ALA A 98 8.82 1.00 -10.37
CA ALA A 98 9.93 1.94 -10.21
C ALA A 98 10.12 2.34 -8.74
N PHE A 99 9.01 2.44 -7.98
CA PHE A 99 9.06 2.65 -6.55
C PHE A 99 9.71 1.45 -5.84
N PHE A 100 9.23 0.24 -6.12
CA PHE A 100 9.75 -0.97 -5.49
C PHE A 100 11.22 -1.23 -5.85
N GLU A 101 11.62 -0.99 -7.09
CA GLU A 101 13.02 -1.10 -7.52
C GLU A 101 13.93 -0.18 -6.69
N THR A 102 13.55 1.09 -6.56
CA THR A 102 14.32 2.07 -5.77
C THR A 102 14.36 1.68 -4.30
N LEU A 103 13.23 1.25 -3.74
CA LEU A 103 13.13 0.82 -2.36
C LEU A 103 14.00 -0.42 -2.08
N MET A 104 14.01 -1.41 -2.98
CA MET A 104 14.83 -2.60 -2.82
C MET A 104 16.33 -2.27 -2.90
N VAL A 105 16.74 -1.38 -3.81
CA VAL A 105 18.12 -0.90 -3.87
C VAL A 105 18.52 -0.20 -2.57
N GLN A 106 17.65 0.62 -2.01
CA GLN A 106 17.89 1.27 -0.72
C GLN A 106 18.01 0.26 0.42
N LEU A 107 17.12 -0.73 0.49
CA LEU A 107 17.17 -1.79 1.50
C LEU A 107 18.44 -2.64 1.40
N LEU A 108 18.95 -2.90 0.19
CA LEU A 108 20.20 -3.62 -0.03
C LEU A 108 21.44 -2.80 0.35
N ALA A 109 21.36 -1.47 0.27
CA ALA A 109 22.44 -0.58 0.64
C ALA A 109 22.59 -0.38 2.14
N VAL A 110 21.62 -0.82 2.96
CA VAL A 110 21.71 -0.75 4.42
C VAL A 110 22.69 -1.83 4.91
N ASP A 111 23.75 -1.42 5.60
CA ASP A 111 24.69 -2.33 6.23
C ASP A 111 24.00 -3.01 7.43
N ALA A 112 24.11 -4.33 7.51
CA ALA A 112 23.60 -5.09 8.64
C ALA A 112 24.26 -4.62 9.96
N THR A 113 25.51 -4.20 9.91
CA THR A 113 26.29 -3.75 11.06
C THR A 113 25.68 -2.50 11.71
N GLU A 114 25.31 -1.49 10.92
CA GLU A 114 24.62 -0.28 11.41
C GLU A 114 23.25 -0.62 12.03
N ILE A 115 22.54 -1.61 11.46
CA ILE A 115 21.24 -2.03 11.99
C ILE A 115 21.41 -2.68 13.37
N TYR A 116 22.37 -3.59 13.54
CA TYR A 116 22.61 -4.25 14.82
C TYR A 116 23.10 -3.26 15.88
N GLU A 117 23.99 -2.32 15.53
CA GLU A 117 24.44 -1.26 16.43
C GLU A 117 23.27 -0.36 16.86
N ALA A 118 22.37 0.01 15.95
CA ALA A 118 21.18 0.80 16.27
C ALA A 118 20.21 0.04 17.20
N PHE A 119 20.05 -1.27 17.00
CA PHE A 119 19.27 -2.10 17.92
C PHE A 119 19.92 -2.15 19.30
N GLU A 120 21.23 -2.39 19.38
CA GLU A 120 21.97 -2.47 20.64
C GLU A 120 21.85 -1.17 21.44
N VAL A 121 22.02 0.00 20.81
CA VAL A 121 21.80 1.30 21.46
C VAL A 121 20.37 1.47 21.97
N SER A 122 19.37 0.98 21.23
CA SER A 122 17.97 1.06 21.65
C SER A 122 17.66 0.19 22.87
N TYR A 123 18.18 -1.04 22.93
CA TYR A 123 18.01 -1.94 24.08
C TYR A 123 18.73 -1.40 25.32
N VAL A 124 19.96 -0.92 25.16
CA VAL A 124 20.73 -0.31 26.26
C VAL A 124 20.01 0.93 26.82
N GLY A 125 19.25 1.66 26.01
CA GLY A 125 18.38 2.76 26.45
C GLY A 125 17.20 2.34 27.34
N TRP A 126 16.62 1.16 27.11
CA TRP A 126 15.56 0.59 27.96
C TRP A 126 16.12 -0.07 29.23
N ASP A 127 17.31 -0.65 29.15
CA ASP A 127 18.00 -1.25 30.29
C ASP A 127 18.37 -0.17 31.33
N ASN A 128 18.79 1.02 30.88
CA ASN A 128 19.08 2.17 31.74
C ASN A 128 17.82 2.80 32.38
N LEU A 129 16.63 2.62 31.81
CA LEU A 129 15.35 3.01 32.43
C LEU A 129 14.88 1.99 33.46
N THR A 130 15.29 0.73 33.35
CA THR A 130 14.90 -0.35 34.26
C THR A 130 15.67 -0.29 35.59
N ILE A 131 16.90 0.24 35.58
CA ILE A 131 17.72 0.43 36.80
C ILE A 131 17.26 1.64 37.64
N LEU A 132 16.53 2.61 37.06
CA LEU A 132 16.01 3.78 37.78
C LEU A 132 14.68 3.53 38.54
N PHE A 133 14.10 2.32 38.44
CA PHE A 133 12.84 1.96 39.09
C PHE A 133 12.93 0.70 39.99
N ILE A 134 14.13 0.32 40.42
CA ILE A 134 14.39 -0.64 41.51
C ILE A 134 15.19 0.08 42.59
#